data_AF-G5BB90-F1
#
_entry.id   AF-G5BB90-F1
#
_cell.length_a   1.000
_cell.length_b   1.000
_cell.length_c   1.000
_cell.angle_alpha   90.00
_cell.angle_beta   90.00
_cell.angle_gamma   90.00
#
_symmetry.space_group_name_H-M   'P 1'
#
loop_
_entity.id
_entity.type
_entity.pdbx_description
1 polymer ?
#
loop_
_entity_poly.entity_id
_entity_poly.type
_entity_poly.pdbx_seq_one_letter_code
_entity_poly.pdbx_strand_id
1 'polypeptide(L)'
;MAHNFSKEGEEDLSFQMSSFNEALTQTRELEERAVEELQEIIQQGPGWLELSEMTEQPDYDMETLGNKAESALGQQAKHFTALQDFIKAVSLAMQLEEQASKQAARNRQP
;
A
#
# COMPACT_ATOMS: atom_id res chain seq x y z
N MET A 1 20.60 30.14 37.15
CA MET A 1 20.38 30.24 35.70
C MET A 1 19.22 29.32 35.38
N ALA A 2 18.00 29.89 35.27
CA ALA A 2 16.78 29.14 35.00
C ALA A 2 16.22 29.70 33.70
N HIS A 3 16.69 29.16 32.58
CA HIS A 3 16.17 29.46 31.26
C HIS A 3 16.68 28.36 30.34
N ASN A 4 15.78 27.49 29.86
CA ASN A 4 15.81 26.85 28.52
C ASN A 4 14.87 25.63 28.39
N PHE A 5 14.34 25.06 29.47
CA PHE A 5 13.48 23.87 29.39
C PHE A 5 12.15 24.08 28.61
N SER A 6 11.66 25.32 28.46
CA SER A 6 10.39 25.58 27.75
C SER A 6 10.53 25.61 26.22
N LYS A 7 11.72 25.86 25.67
CA LYS A 7 11.90 26.00 24.22
C LYS A 7 12.21 24.66 23.54
N GLU A 8 13.03 23.84 24.18
CA GLU A 8 13.33 22.46 23.72
C GLU A 8 12.07 21.58 23.72
N GLY A 9 11.21 21.69 24.73
CA GLY A 9 9.96 20.91 24.78
C GLY A 9 8.91 21.30 23.73
N GLU A 10 8.84 22.58 23.36
CA GLU A 10 7.95 23.04 22.27
C GLU A 10 8.48 22.64 20.89
N GLU A 11 9.80 22.74 20.67
CA GLU A 11 10.45 22.32 19.43
C GLU A 11 10.34 20.80 19.22
N ASP A 12 10.52 19.98 20.26
CA ASP A 12 10.34 18.52 20.20
C ASP A 12 8.89 18.11 19.89
N LEU A 13 7.90 18.78 20.50
CA LEU A 13 6.49 18.54 20.20
C LEU A 13 6.12 18.92 18.77
N SER A 14 6.70 19.99 18.25
CA SER A 14 6.49 20.41 16.85
C SER A 14 7.04 19.39 15.85
N PHE A 15 8.21 18.81 16.15
CA PHE A 15 8.86 17.80 15.33
C PHE A 15 8.03 16.50 15.30
N GLN A 16 7.48 16.11 16.45
CA GLN A 16 6.62 14.93 16.56
C GLN A 16 5.28 15.11 15.86
N MET A 17 4.64 16.28 15.95
CA MET A 17 3.42 16.56 15.18
C MET A 17 3.70 16.56 13.67
N SER A 18 4.84 17.09 13.24
CA SER A 18 5.26 17.04 11.83
C SER A 18 5.45 15.60 11.36
N SER A 19 6.15 14.78 12.13
CA SER A 19 6.39 13.36 11.82
C SER A 19 5.10 12.54 11.78
N PHE A 20 4.16 12.79 12.70
CA PHE A 20 2.85 12.16 12.72
C PHE A 20 2.01 12.54 11.48
N ASN A 21 1.98 13.83 11.14
CA ASN A 21 1.22 14.31 9.97
C ASN A 21 1.81 13.80 8.64
N GLU A 22 3.12 13.68 8.57
CA GLU A 22 3.82 13.05 7.44
C GLU A 22 3.44 11.57 7.32
N ALA A 23 3.47 10.80 8.42
CA ALA A 23 3.09 9.38 8.42
C ALA A 23 1.61 9.17 8.02
N LEU A 24 0.70 10.05 8.46
CA LEU A 24 -0.71 10.04 8.03
C LEU A 24 -0.86 10.30 6.53
N THR A 25 -0.13 11.30 6.01
CA THR A 25 -0.16 11.64 4.58
C THR A 25 0.38 10.47 3.75
N GLN A 26 1.50 9.89 4.14
CA GLN A 26 2.08 8.71 3.47
C GLN A 26 1.14 7.50 3.53
N THR A 27 0.52 7.24 4.68
CA THR A 27 -0.46 6.15 4.82
C THR A 27 -1.59 6.29 3.81
N ARG A 28 -2.15 7.50 3.67
CA ARG A 28 -3.24 7.76 2.73
C ARG A 28 -2.81 7.58 1.27
N GLU A 29 -1.66 8.12 0.89
CA GLU A 29 -1.14 7.95 -0.47
C GLU A 29 -0.91 6.48 -0.82
N LEU A 30 -0.32 5.71 0.11
CA LEU A 30 -0.08 4.28 -0.08
C LEU A 30 -1.38 3.47 -0.11
N GLU A 31 -2.39 3.86 0.66
CA GLU A 31 -3.73 3.26 0.60
C GLU A 31 -4.38 3.51 -0.77
N GLU A 32 -4.34 4.75 -1.28
CA GLU A 32 -4.85 5.09 -2.61
C GLU A 32 -4.17 4.21 -3.69
N ARG A 33 -2.84 4.03 -3.63
CA ARG A 33 -2.11 3.13 -4.54
C ARG A 33 -2.50 1.66 -4.40
N ALA A 34 -2.70 1.16 -3.18
CA ALA A 34 -3.15 -0.22 -2.97
C ALA A 34 -4.55 -0.44 -3.58
N VAL A 35 -5.45 0.54 -3.45
CA VAL A 35 -6.78 0.48 -4.06
C VAL A 35 -6.70 0.48 -5.59
N GLU A 36 -5.83 1.31 -6.18
CA GLU A 36 -5.57 1.31 -7.63
C GLU A 36 -5.15 -0.08 -8.13
N GLU A 37 -4.16 -0.71 -7.49
CA GLU A 37 -3.71 -2.06 -7.90
C GLU A 37 -4.79 -3.12 -7.71
N LEU A 38 -5.61 -3.02 -6.67
CA LEU A 38 -6.75 -3.92 -6.47
C LEU A 38 -7.79 -3.77 -7.60
N GLN A 39 -8.04 -2.55 -8.07
CA GLN A 39 -8.94 -2.30 -9.19
C GLN A 39 -8.39 -2.90 -10.49
N GLU A 40 -7.08 -2.77 -10.76
CA GLU A 40 -6.44 -3.38 -11.92
C GLU A 40 -6.57 -4.91 -11.90
N ILE A 41 -6.34 -5.55 -10.74
CA ILE A 41 -6.51 -7.01 -10.57
C ILE A 41 -7.94 -7.45 -10.93
N ILE A 42 -8.95 -6.70 -10.47
CA ILE A 42 -10.36 -7.00 -10.74
C ILE A 42 -10.69 -6.80 -12.22
N GLN A 43 -10.16 -5.74 -12.84
CA GLN A 43 -10.39 -5.43 -14.26
C GLN A 43 -9.83 -6.49 -15.21
N GLN A 44 -8.85 -7.29 -14.79
CA GLN A 44 -8.38 -8.42 -15.59
C GLN A 44 -9.27 -9.67 -15.49
N GLY A 45 -10.25 -9.70 -14.58
CA GLY A 45 -11.22 -10.79 -14.42
C GLY A 45 -11.87 -11.29 -15.72
N PRO A 46 -12.35 -10.41 -16.61
CA PRO A 46 -12.89 -10.79 -17.91
C PRO A 46 -11.90 -11.55 -18.82
N GLY A 47 -10.59 -11.28 -18.72
CA GLY A 47 -9.58 -12.01 -19.48
C GLY A 47 -9.42 -13.46 -19.01
N TRP A 48 -9.52 -13.70 -17.70
CA TRP A 48 -9.54 -15.06 -17.14
C TRP A 48 -10.81 -15.82 -17.51
N LEU A 49 -11.95 -15.12 -17.59
CA LEU A 49 -13.20 -15.70 -18.05
C LEU A 49 -13.11 -16.10 -19.53
N GLU A 50 -12.60 -15.22 -20.40
CA GLU A 50 -12.40 -15.52 -21.83
C GLU A 50 -11.53 -16.78 -22.02
N LEU A 51 -10.45 -16.91 -21.25
CA LEU A 51 -9.59 -18.10 -21.27
C LEU A 51 -10.36 -19.37 -20.88
N SER A 52 -11.22 -19.29 -19.87
CA SER A 52 -12.06 -20.42 -19.45
C SER A 52 -13.05 -20.81 -20.56
N GLU A 53 -13.77 -19.83 -21.11
CA GLU A 53 -14.75 -20.04 -22.20
C GLU A 53 -14.09 -20.60 -23.46
N MET A 54 -12.85 -20.20 -23.76
CA MET A 54 -12.09 -20.73 -24.89
C MET A 54 -11.89 -22.25 -24.77
N THR A 55 -11.66 -22.78 -23.57
CA THR A 55 -11.48 -24.23 -23.34
C THR A 55 -12.75 -25.05 -23.54
N GLU A 56 -13.92 -24.41 -23.63
CA GLU A 56 -15.20 -25.08 -23.89
C GLU A 56 -15.44 -25.31 -25.39
N GLN A 57 -14.64 -24.69 -26.26
CA GLN A 57 -14.73 -24.91 -27.71
C GLN A 57 -14.14 -26.28 -28.09
N PRO A 58 -14.81 -27.06 -28.97
CA PRO A 58 -14.37 -28.42 -29.32
C PRO A 58 -13.04 -28.48 -30.07
N ASP A 59 -12.64 -27.39 -30.72
CA ASP A 59 -11.45 -27.23 -31.54
C ASP A 59 -10.54 -26.10 -31.02
N TYR A 60 -10.56 -25.83 -29.72
CA TYR A 60 -9.74 -24.77 -29.13
C TYR A 60 -8.25 -24.97 -29.41
N ASP A 61 -7.55 -23.87 -29.73
CA ASP A 61 -6.13 -23.90 -30.03
C ASP A 61 -5.30 -23.77 -28.74
N MET A 62 -4.58 -24.84 -28.39
CA MET A 62 -3.79 -24.91 -27.16
C MET A 62 -2.63 -23.89 -27.15
N GLU A 63 -2.04 -23.59 -28.30
CA GLU A 63 -0.97 -22.59 -28.41
C GLU A 63 -1.50 -21.19 -28.11
N THR A 64 -2.63 -20.81 -28.70
CA THR A 64 -3.30 -19.54 -28.42
C THR A 64 -3.74 -19.42 -26.97
N LEU A 65 -4.30 -20.49 -26.39
CA LEU A 65 -4.65 -20.54 -24.97
C LEU A 65 -3.41 -20.30 -24.09
N GLY A 66 -2.32 -21.03 -24.36
CA GLY A 66 -1.07 -20.90 -23.63
C GLY A 66 -0.49 -19.49 -23.69
N ASN A 67 -0.42 -18.90 -24.88
CA ASN A 67 0.09 -17.55 -25.09
C ASN A 67 -0.76 -16.48 -24.38
N LYS A 68 -2.09 -16.58 -24.47
CA LYS A 68 -3.01 -15.66 -23.77
C LYS A 68 -2.91 -15.83 -22.26
N ALA A 69 -2.85 -17.07 -21.76
CA ALA A 69 -2.73 -17.36 -20.34
C ALA A 69 -1.39 -16.88 -19.76
N GLU A 70 -0.27 -17.11 -20.45
CA GLU A 70 1.04 -16.61 -20.03
C GLU A 70 1.06 -15.08 -19.98
N SER A 71 0.48 -14.42 -20.99
CA SER A 71 0.35 -12.96 -21.01
C SER A 71 -0.48 -12.44 -19.83
N ALA A 72 -1.65 -13.03 -19.59
CA ALA A 72 -2.53 -12.65 -18.47
C ALA A 72 -1.86 -12.90 -17.12
N LEU A 73 -1.17 -14.03 -16.93
CA LEU A 73 -0.42 -14.34 -15.71
C LEU A 73 0.68 -13.31 -15.47
N GLY A 74 1.44 -12.99 -16.53
CA GLY A 74 2.53 -12.03 -16.46
C GLY A 74 2.08 -10.60 -16.13
N GLN A 75 0.90 -10.18 -16.62
CA GLN A 75 0.32 -8.89 -16.26
C GLN A 75 -0.22 -8.91 -14.82
N GLN A 76 -1.02 -9.92 -14.48
CA GLN A 76 -1.64 -10.03 -13.15
C GLN A 76 -0.60 -10.15 -12.02
N ALA A 77 0.50 -10.87 -12.25
CA ALA A 77 1.58 -11.02 -11.27
C ALA A 77 2.23 -9.68 -10.88
N LYS A 78 2.30 -8.71 -11.81
CA LYS A 78 2.85 -7.37 -11.52
C LYS A 78 1.95 -6.63 -10.54
N HIS A 79 0.64 -6.64 -10.79
CA HIS A 79 -0.33 -5.99 -9.92
C HIS A 79 -0.39 -6.64 -8.53
N PHE A 80 -0.35 -7.98 -8.46
CA PHE A 80 -0.27 -8.67 -7.17
C PHE A 80 1.00 -8.32 -6.38
N THR A 81 2.13 -8.21 -7.07
CA THR A 81 3.40 -7.83 -6.42
C THR A 81 3.33 -6.38 -5.91
N ALA A 82 2.86 -5.45 -6.75
CA ALA A 82 2.71 -4.05 -6.38
C ALA A 82 1.73 -3.87 -5.20
N LEU A 83 0.56 -4.52 -5.27
CA LEU A 83 -0.42 -4.52 -4.17
C LEU A 83 0.20 -5.04 -2.87
N GLN A 84 0.96 -6.13 -2.92
CA GLN A 84 1.64 -6.68 -1.75
C GLN A 84 2.61 -5.66 -1.14
N ASP A 85 3.37 -4.96 -1.98
CA ASP A 85 4.34 -3.96 -1.52
C ASP A 85 3.66 -2.73 -0.93
N PHE A 86 2.56 -2.25 -1.54
CA PHE A 86 1.78 -1.17 -0.97
C PHE A 86 1.13 -1.55 0.37
N ILE A 87 0.56 -2.75 0.51
CA ILE A 87 -0.01 -3.21 1.79
C ILE A 87 1.05 -3.26 2.89
N LYS A 88 2.25 -3.75 2.58
CA LYS A 88 3.38 -3.73 3.53
C LYS A 88 3.76 -2.31 3.91
N ALA A 89 3.81 -1.40 2.94
CA ALA A 89 4.17 -0.01 3.17
C ALA A 89 3.11 0.72 4.01
N VAL A 90 1.81 0.53 3.72
CA VAL A 90 0.70 1.02 4.56
C VAL A 90 0.85 0.54 5.99
N SER A 91 1.09 -0.77 6.18
CA SER A 91 1.27 -1.35 7.51
C SER A 91 2.44 -0.73 8.27
N LEU A 92 3.55 -0.46 7.60
CA LEU A 92 4.71 0.20 8.19
C LEU A 92 4.42 1.66 8.53
N ALA A 93 3.76 2.41 7.64
CA ALA A 93 3.41 3.81 7.86
C ALA A 93 2.46 3.97 9.07
N MET A 94 1.49 3.06 9.22
CA MET A 94 0.61 3.00 10.40
C MET A 94 1.38 2.69 11.69
N GLN A 95 2.40 1.83 11.65
CA GLN A 95 3.26 1.57 12.82
C GLN A 95 4.07 2.81 13.21
N LEU A 96 4.58 3.56 12.23
CA LEU A 96 5.31 4.81 12.47
C LEU A 96 4.39 5.88 13.06
N GLU A 97 3.18 6.00 12.55
CA GLU A 97 2.13 6.87 13.11
C GLU A 97 1.88 6.54 14.59
N GLU A 98 1.65 5.26 14.92
CA GLU A 98 1.39 4.83 16.29
C GLU A 98 2.58 5.11 17.22
N GLN A 99 3.81 4.89 16.74
CA GLN A 99 5.02 5.19 17.50
C GLN A 99 5.17 6.69 17.78
N ALA A 100 4.96 7.54 16.76
CA ALA A 100 5.01 9.00 16.91
C ALA A 100 3.96 9.48 17.93
N SER A 101 2.75 8.91 17.89
CA SER A 101 1.68 9.21 18.85
C SER A 101 2.05 8.85 20.29
N LYS A 102 2.64 7.66 20.51
CA LYS A 102 3.11 7.22 21.83
C LYS A 102 4.24 8.11 22.37
N GLN A 103 5.18 8.53 21.51
CA GLN A 103 6.27 9.43 21.91
C GLN A 103 5.74 10.81 22.32
N ALA A 104 4.77 11.36 21.58
CA ALA A 104 4.10 12.61 21.93
C ALA A 104 3.33 12.54 23.25
N ALA A 105 2.70 11.40 23.56
CA ALA A 105 2.03 11.18 24.83
C ALA A 105 3.03 11.07 26.00
N ARG A 106 4.15 10.37 25.81
CA ARG A 106 5.19 10.18 26.84
C ARG A 106 5.90 11.48 27.21
N ASN A 107 6.16 12.35 26.23
CA ASN A 107 6.80 13.65 26.47
C ASN A 107 5.85 14.69 27.11
N ARG A 108 4.55 14.39 27.19
CA ARG A 108 3.55 15.24 27.86
C ARG A 108 3.32 14.90 29.34
N GLN A 109 3.86 13.78 29.85
CA GLN A 109 3.77 13.44 31.28
C GLN A 109 5.03 13.94 32.03
N PRO A 110 4.88 14.80 33.05
CA PRO A 110 6.00 15.33 33.86
C PRO A 110 6.60 14.31 34.82
#